data_AF-A0A8C0TDI7-F1
#
_entry.id   AF-A0A8C0TDI7-F1
#
_cell.length_a   1.000
_cell.length_b   1.000
_cell.length_c   1.000
_cell.angle_alpha   90.00
_cell.angle_beta   90.00
_cell.angle_gamma   90.00
#
_symmetry.space_group_name_H-M   'P 1'
#
loop_
_entity.id
_entity.type
_entity.pdbx_description
1 polymer ?
#
loop_
_entity_poly.entity_id
_entity_poly.type
_entity_poly.pdbx_seq_one_letter_code
_entity_poly.pdbx_strand_id
1 'polypeptide(L)'
;MAFVTRQFVRSVSSSSTASASAKKIIVKHVTVIGGGLMGAGIAQVAAATGHTVVLVDQTEDILAKSKKGIEESLRRVAKKKFAENPKAGDEFVEKTLSSISTSTDAASVVHSTDLVVEAIVENLKAKNELFKRLDKFASEHTIFASNTSSLQITNIANATTRQDRFAGLHFFNPVPLMKLVEVIKTPMTSQKTYESLIDFTKVLGKHPVSCKVCCWGRGHHSPLALGVHGCAAVELYRSRLGPGSGLEDHSGPTLNIAE
;
A
#
# COMPACT_ATOMS: atom_id res chain seq x y z
N MET A 1 22.57 -19.89 -24.84
CA MET A 1 23.68 -19.35 -24.00
C MET A 1 24.00 -17.89 -24.34
N ALA A 2 24.49 -17.56 -25.53
CA ALA A 2 24.98 -16.21 -25.87
C ALA A 2 23.98 -15.05 -25.68
N PHE A 3 22.69 -15.27 -25.95
CA PHE A 3 21.66 -14.24 -25.78
C PHE A 3 21.44 -13.86 -24.30
N VAL A 4 21.41 -14.86 -23.41
CA VAL A 4 21.25 -14.67 -21.96
C VAL A 4 22.49 -14.01 -21.38
N THR A 5 23.69 -14.45 -21.80
CA THR A 5 24.95 -13.82 -21.38
C THR A 5 25.02 -12.36 -21.82
N ARG A 6 24.55 -12.04 -23.03
CA ARG A 6 24.53 -10.66 -23.55
C ARG A 6 23.49 -9.78 -22.83
N GLN A 7 22.33 -10.31 -22.46
CA GLN A 7 21.36 -9.60 -21.63
C GLN A 7 21.86 -9.39 -20.20
N PHE A 8 22.53 -10.38 -19.61
CA PHE A 8 23.13 -10.25 -18.28
C PHE A 8 24.19 -9.15 -18.26
N VAL A 9 25.17 -9.19 -19.17
CA VAL A 9 26.22 -8.16 -19.29
C VAL A 9 25.63 -6.78 -19.58
N ARG A 10 24.57 -6.71 -20.40
CA ARG A 10 23.81 -5.46 -20.60
C ARG A 10 23.00 -5.02 -19.41
N SER A 11 22.63 -5.88 -18.47
CA SER A 11 21.89 -5.51 -17.25
C SER A 11 22.82 -4.98 -16.16
N VAL A 12 24.04 -5.54 -16.03
CA VAL A 12 25.05 -5.09 -15.06
C VAL A 12 25.89 -3.89 -15.54
N SER A 13 25.68 -3.40 -16.76
CA SER A 13 26.35 -2.21 -17.28
C SER A 13 25.92 -0.95 -16.51
N SER A 14 26.84 0.00 -16.29
CA SER A 14 26.54 1.24 -15.54
C SER A 14 25.43 2.09 -16.18
N SER A 15 25.28 2.06 -17.50
CA SER A 15 24.20 2.80 -18.19
C SER A 15 22.83 2.13 -18.05
N SER A 16 22.75 0.81 -17.95
CA SER A 16 21.50 0.07 -17.76
C SER A 16 21.02 0.12 -16.32
N THR A 17 21.93 0.08 -15.34
CA THR A 17 21.60 0.26 -13.93
C THR A 17 21.14 1.69 -13.64
N ALA A 18 21.79 2.69 -14.25
CA ALA A 18 21.33 4.08 -14.20
C ALA A 18 19.95 4.27 -14.88
N SER A 19 19.72 3.64 -16.05
CA SER A 19 18.42 3.68 -16.74
C SER A 19 17.31 2.96 -15.98
N ALA A 20 17.61 1.86 -15.29
CA ALA A 20 16.67 1.14 -14.44
C ALA A 20 16.33 1.94 -13.17
N SER A 21 17.32 2.60 -12.56
CA SER A 21 17.13 3.50 -11.41
C SER A 21 16.31 4.73 -11.78
N ALA A 22 16.55 5.34 -12.95
CA ALA A 22 15.80 6.49 -13.46
C ALA A 22 14.34 6.16 -13.87
N LYS A 23 14.01 4.87 -14.08
CA LYS A 23 12.66 4.42 -14.43
C LYS A 23 11.78 4.12 -13.22
N LYS A 24 12.27 4.25 -11.98
CA LYS A 24 11.48 3.99 -10.77
C LYS A 24 10.53 5.16 -10.49
N ILE A 25 9.26 4.86 -10.17
CA ILE A 25 8.29 5.91 -9.84
C ILE A 25 8.48 6.25 -8.37
N ILE A 26 8.94 7.46 -8.09
CA ILE A 26 9.03 7.98 -6.74
C ILE A 26 7.67 8.56 -6.38
N VAL A 27 6.99 7.94 -5.43
CA VAL A 27 5.68 8.41 -4.96
C VAL A 27 5.87 9.68 -4.14
N LYS A 28 5.33 10.81 -4.61
CA LYS A 28 5.31 12.09 -3.89
C LYS A 28 3.88 12.54 -3.58
N HIS A 29 2.98 12.34 -4.54
CA HIS A 29 1.56 12.66 -4.43
C HIS A 29 0.76 11.39 -4.17
N VAL A 30 0.00 11.39 -3.08
CA VAL A 30 -0.83 10.24 -2.65
C VAL A 30 -2.28 10.68 -2.55
N THR A 31 -3.17 9.99 -3.27
CA THR A 31 -4.62 10.18 -3.12
C THR A 31 -5.17 9.04 -2.29
N VAL A 32 -5.76 9.35 -1.13
CA VAL A 32 -6.41 8.37 -0.26
C VAL A 32 -7.92 8.51 -0.42
N ILE A 33 -8.60 7.42 -0.75
CA ILE A 33 -10.06 7.42 -0.97
C ILE A 33 -10.75 6.71 0.18
N GLY A 34 -11.59 7.43 0.90
CA GLY A 34 -12.24 7.03 2.14
C GLY A 34 -11.65 7.76 3.34
N GLY A 35 -12.42 8.64 3.95
CA GLY A 35 -12.15 9.38 5.18
C GLY A 35 -12.48 8.61 6.46
N GLY A 36 -12.76 7.31 6.36
CA GLY A 36 -12.93 6.44 7.54
C GLY A 36 -11.65 6.29 8.37
N LEU A 37 -11.71 5.46 9.41
CA LEU A 37 -10.59 5.25 10.33
C LEU A 37 -9.27 4.87 9.61
N MET A 38 -9.35 3.96 8.64
CA MET A 38 -8.19 3.48 7.90
C MET A 38 -7.60 4.55 6.99
N GLY A 39 -8.42 5.15 6.13
CA GLY A 39 -7.93 6.15 5.20
C GLY A 39 -7.46 7.44 5.88
N ALA A 40 -8.10 7.88 6.96
CA ALA A 40 -7.59 8.98 7.78
C ALA A 40 -6.21 8.65 8.38
N GLY A 41 -6.02 7.42 8.88
CA GLY A 41 -4.73 6.97 9.40
C GLY A 41 -3.63 6.85 8.33
N ILE A 42 -3.98 6.38 7.13
CA ILE A 42 -3.06 6.31 5.98
C ILE A 42 -2.66 7.73 5.55
N ALA A 43 -3.63 8.63 5.41
CA ALA A 43 -3.40 10.03 5.05
C ALA A 43 -2.49 10.72 6.08
N GLN A 44 -2.73 10.49 7.37
CA GLN A 44 -1.90 11.01 8.45
C GLN A 44 -0.44 10.56 8.32
N VAL A 45 -0.18 9.26 8.10
CA VAL A 45 1.19 8.74 8.04
C VAL A 45 1.92 9.17 6.76
N ALA A 46 1.22 9.20 5.63
CA ALA A 46 1.77 9.70 4.38
C ALA A 46 2.17 11.18 4.50
N ALA A 47 1.30 12.01 5.06
CA ALA A 47 1.59 13.43 5.26
C ALA A 47 2.72 13.67 6.29
N ALA A 48 2.74 12.92 7.38
CA ALA A 48 3.76 13.02 8.43
C ALA A 48 5.18 12.67 7.93
N THR A 49 5.28 11.96 6.81
CA THR A 49 6.54 11.57 6.16
C THR A 49 6.90 12.45 4.96
N GLY A 50 6.16 13.55 4.76
CA GLY A 50 6.48 14.57 3.76
C GLY A 50 5.86 14.35 2.38
N HIS A 51 4.88 13.44 2.27
CA HIS A 51 4.12 13.28 1.03
C HIS A 51 2.97 14.29 0.96
N THR A 52 2.64 14.74 -0.24
CA THR A 52 1.44 15.55 -0.47
C THR A 52 0.25 14.62 -0.58
N VAL A 53 -0.73 14.79 0.30
CA VAL A 53 -1.88 13.88 0.39
C VAL A 53 -3.16 14.59 0.01
N VAL A 54 -3.97 13.94 -0.81
CA VAL A 54 -5.37 14.33 -1.04
C VAL A 54 -6.28 13.27 -0.44
N LEU A 55 -7.05 13.64 0.58
CA LEU A 55 -8.09 12.79 1.14
C LEU A 55 -9.40 13.02 0.39
N VAL A 56 -10.01 11.95 -0.08
CA VAL A 56 -11.26 12.00 -0.83
C VAL A 56 -12.36 11.22 -0.14
N ASP A 57 -13.54 11.82 -0.01
CA ASP A 57 -14.76 11.17 0.50
C ASP A 57 -16.00 11.81 -0.13
N GLN A 58 -17.19 11.27 0.13
CA GLN A 58 -18.45 11.64 -0.51
C GLN A 58 -18.92 13.06 -0.17
N THR A 59 -18.71 13.51 1.07
CA THR A 59 -19.19 14.81 1.56
C THR A 59 -18.11 15.57 2.31
N GLU A 60 -18.20 16.90 2.26
CA GLU A 60 -17.30 17.79 2.99
C GLU A 60 -17.40 17.61 4.50
N ASP A 61 -18.58 17.27 5.03
CA ASP A 61 -18.78 17.00 6.46
C ASP A 61 -17.96 15.80 6.95
N ILE A 62 -17.91 14.73 6.15
CA ILE A 62 -17.10 13.55 6.46
C ILE A 62 -15.62 13.94 6.41
N LEU A 63 -15.20 14.67 5.38
CA LEU A 63 -13.82 15.13 5.25
C LEU A 63 -13.37 16.03 6.40
N ALA A 64 -14.23 16.95 6.86
CA ALA A 64 -13.98 17.80 8.00
C ALA A 64 -13.83 16.97 9.29
N LYS A 65 -14.70 15.98 9.49
CA LYS A 65 -14.60 15.04 10.62
C LYS A 65 -13.31 14.21 10.57
N SER A 66 -12.93 13.71 9.39
CA SER A 66 -11.69 12.96 9.19
C SER A 66 -10.46 13.83 9.48
N LYS A 67 -10.44 15.06 8.97
CA LYS A 67 -9.34 16.02 9.20
C LYS A 67 -9.20 16.37 10.69
N LYS A 68 -10.32 16.58 11.39
CA LYS A 68 -10.33 16.77 12.85
C LYS A 68 -9.78 15.54 13.59
N GLY A 69 -10.18 14.33 13.19
CA GLY A 69 -9.65 13.10 13.76
C GLY A 69 -8.14 12.93 13.54
N ILE A 70 -7.64 13.32 12.36
CA ILE A 70 -6.21 13.35 12.04
C ILE A 70 -5.48 14.36 12.93
N GLU A 71 -6.02 15.57 13.10
CA GLU A 71 -5.45 16.59 13.98
C GLU A 71 -5.34 16.10 15.42
N GLU A 72 -6.41 15.54 15.98
CA GLU A 72 -6.41 15.01 17.36
C GLU A 72 -5.37 13.89 17.53
N SER A 73 -5.27 13.00 16.55
CA SER A 73 -4.26 11.93 16.51
C SER A 73 -2.84 12.50 16.44
N LEU A 74 -2.60 13.49 15.56
CA LEU A 74 -1.31 14.15 15.42
C LEU A 74 -0.89 14.86 16.70
N ARG A 75 -1.82 15.57 17.37
CA ARG A 75 -1.54 16.22 18.67
C ARG A 75 -1.16 15.20 19.73
N ARG A 76 -1.78 14.01 19.76
CA ARG A 76 -1.38 12.91 20.67
C ARG A 76 0.01 12.37 20.34
N VAL A 77 0.36 12.23 19.06
CA VAL A 77 1.69 11.79 18.63
C VAL A 77 2.75 12.85 18.95
N ALA A 78 2.44 14.13 18.72
CA ALA A 78 3.32 15.26 19.00
C ALA A 78 3.63 15.35 20.50
N LYS A 79 2.63 15.22 21.37
CA LYS A 79 2.84 15.18 22.83
C LYS A 79 3.77 14.05 23.28
N LYS A 80 3.75 12.90 22.60
CA LYS A 80 4.63 11.76 22.92
C LYS A 80 6.03 11.92 22.34
N LYS A 81 6.17 12.42 21.11
CA LYS A 81 7.46 12.55 20.42
C LYS A 81 8.25 13.80 20.80
N PHE A 82 7.56 14.89 21.11
CA PHE A 82 8.13 16.21 21.38
C PHE A 82 7.79 16.69 22.80
N ALA A 83 7.79 15.77 23.78
CA ALA A 83 7.45 16.09 25.16
C ALA A 83 8.33 17.21 25.75
N GLU A 84 9.60 17.28 25.32
CA GLU A 84 10.58 18.26 25.79
C GLU A 84 10.51 19.60 25.04
N ASN A 85 9.87 19.64 23.87
CA ASN A 85 9.77 20.86 23.06
C ASN A 85 8.38 20.97 22.40
N PRO A 86 7.39 21.54 23.10
CA PRO A 86 6.01 21.63 22.61
C PRO A 86 5.90 22.47 21.32
N LYS A 87 6.75 23.48 21.13
CA LYS A 87 6.75 24.31 19.91
C LYS A 87 7.08 23.49 18.66
N ALA A 88 8.08 22.62 18.73
CA ALA A 88 8.42 21.71 17.63
C ALA A 88 7.29 20.72 17.34
N GLY A 89 6.51 20.34 18.36
CA GLY A 89 5.32 19.51 18.20
C GLY A 89 4.21 20.22 17.43
N ASP A 90 3.94 21.48 17.72
CA ASP A 90 2.91 22.27 17.01
C ASP A 90 3.30 22.53 15.55
N GLU A 91 4.57 22.87 15.29
CA GLU A 91 5.10 23.02 13.91
C GLU A 91 4.96 21.72 13.10
N PHE A 92 5.22 20.56 13.72
CA PHE A 92 5.04 19.25 13.08
C PHE A 92 3.57 18.99 12.74
N VAL A 93 2.63 19.34 13.63
CA VAL A 93 1.19 19.17 13.40
C VAL A 93 0.74 20.07 12.24
N GLU A 94 1.10 21.35 12.25
CA GLU A 94 0.72 22.32 11.22
C GLU A 94 1.31 21.96 9.85
N LYS A 95 2.59 21.56 9.80
CA LYS A 95 3.23 21.08 8.57
C LYS A 95 2.54 19.83 8.01
N THR A 96 2.15 18.91 8.88
CA THR A 96 1.47 17.68 8.45
C THR A 96 0.06 18.00 7.92
N LEU A 97 -0.69 18.87 8.61
CA LEU A 97 -2.04 19.23 8.20
C LEU A 97 -2.09 20.07 6.92
N SER A 98 -1.12 20.96 6.71
CA SER A 98 -1.01 21.74 5.46
C SER A 98 -0.67 20.87 4.25
N SER A 99 -0.04 19.71 4.47
CA SER A 99 0.23 18.72 3.42
C SER A 99 -0.98 17.87 3.04
N ILE A 100 -2.10 17.97 3.79
CA ILE A 100 -3.35 17.22 3.56
C ILE A 100 -4.40 18.16 2.97
N SER A 101 -4.69 17.95 1.69
CA SER A 101 -5.83 18.55 0.99
C SER A 101 -7.03 17.61 1.02
N THR A 102 -8.24 18.16 0.90
CA THR A 102 -9.50 17.40 0.88
C THR A 102 -10.24 17.69 -0.41
N SER A 103 -10.82 16.67 -1.04
CA SER A 103 -11.68 16.83 -2.22
C SER A 103 -12.85 15.87 -2.15
N THR A 104 -13.98 16.20 -2.75
CA THR A 104 -15.14 15.30 -2.87
C THR A 104 -15.10 14.47 -4.15
N ASP A 105 -14.34 14.91 -5.15
CA ASP A 105 -14.23 14.20 -6.43
C ASP A 105 -12.82 13.66 -6.66
N ALA A 106 -12.69 12.35 -6.58
CA ALA A 106 -11.43 11.66 -6.85
C ALA A 106 -10.97 11.87 -8.30
N ALA A 107 -11.88 11.98 -9.27
CA ALA A 107 -11.52 12.13 -10.69
C ALA A 107 -10.73 13.44 -10.94
N SER A 108 -11.09 14.52 -10.24
CA SER A 108 -10.41 15.82 -10.35
C SER A 108 -8.94 15.81 -9.93
N VAL A 109 -8.53 14.87 -9.06
CA VAL A 109 -7.20 14.90 -8.42
C VAL A 109 -6.26 13.78 -8.88
N VAL A 110 -6.80 12.70 -9.45
CA VAL A 110 -5.97 11.54 -9.86
C VAL A 110 -5.09 11.80 -11.08
N HIS A 111 -5.32 12.88 -11.83
CA HIS A 111 -4.48 13.24 -12.97
C HIS A 111 -3.02 13.50 -12.58
N SER A 112 -2.77 14.06 -11.40
CA SER A 112 -1.42 14.43 -10.92
C SER A 112 -0.96 13.58 -9.74
N THR A 113 -1.57 12.42 -9.51
CA THR A 113 -1.24 11.55 -8.37
C THR A 113 -0.36 10.39 -8.79
N ASP A 114 0.63 10.07 -7.97
CA ASP A 114 1.54 8.94 -8.21
C ASP A 114 0.95 7.64 -7.68
N LEU A 115 0.22 7.71 -6.55
CA LEU A 115 -0.34 6.57 -5.85
C LEU A 115 -1.76 6.86 -5.37
N VAL A 116 -2.69 5.99 -5.74
CA VAL A 116 -4.05 5.95 -5.17
C VAL A 116 -4.13 4.82 -4.15
N VAL A 117 -4.54 5.13 -2.93
CA VAL A 117 -4.82 4.14 -1.89
C VAL A 117 -6.30 4.16 -1.55
N GLU A 118 -7.00 3.09 -1.90
CA GLU A 118 -8.42 2.92 -1.66
C GLU A 118 -8.69 2.28 -0.29
N ALA A 119 -9.52 2.92 0.52
CA ALA A 119 -9.96 2.50 1.85
C ALA A 119 -11.47 2.79 2.07
N ILE A 120 -12.29 2.50 1.05
CA ILE A 120 -13.76 2.56 1.09
C ILE A 120 -14.36 1.26 1.62
N VAL A 121 -15.70 1.20 1.69
CA VAL A 121 -16.47 0.04 2.12
C VAL A 121 -16.02 -1.25 1.41
N GLU A 122 -16.01 -2.36 2.15
CA GLU A 122 -15.67 -3.70 1.65
C GLU A 122 -16.79 -4.28 0.75
N ASN A 123 -16.99 -3.64 -0.40
CA ASN A 123 -17.92 -4.07 -1.42
C ASN A 123 -17.23 -4.10 -2.79
N LEU A 124 -17.20 -5.27 -3.43
CA LEU A 124 -16.52 -5.46 -4.71
C LEU A 124 -17.08 -4.55 -5.81
N LYS A 125 -18.41 -4.40 -5.89
CA LYS A 125 -19.06 -3.57 -6.92
C LYS A 125 -18.66 -2.10 -6.77
N ALA A 126 -18.70 -1.58 -5.53
CA ALA A 126 -18.32 -0.20 -5.24
C ALA A 126 -16.84 0.08 -5.57
N LYS A 127 -15.93 -0.82 -5.18
CA LYS A 127 -14.50 -0.69 -5.50
C LYS A 127 -14.24 -0.79 -7.00
N ASN A 128 -14.88 -1.73 -7.70
CA ASN A 128 -14.73 -1.89 -9.14
C ASN A 128 -15.23 -0.67 -9.91
N GLU A 129 -16.38 -0.10 -9.52
CA GLU A 129 -16.92 1.11 -10.12
C GLU A 129 -16.00 2.32 -9.90
N LEU A 130 -15.50 2.47 -8.66
CA LEU A 130 -14.53 3.50 -8.32
C LEU A 130 -13.28 3.39 -9.19
N PHE A 131 -12.59 2.25 -9.16
CA PHE A 131 -11.35 2.08 -9.92
C PHE A 131 -11.56 2.18 -11.43
N LYS A 132 -12.67 1.69 -11.97
CA LYS A 132 -13.01 1.85 -13.39
C LYS A 132 -13.22 3.31 -13.78
N ARG A 133 -13.77 4.14 -12.88
CA ARG A 133 -13.87 5.58 -13.09
C ARG A 133 -12.49 6.23 -13.02
N LEU A 134 -11.69 5.93 -12.01
CA LEU A 134 -10.36 6.51 -11.83
C LEU A 134 -9.40 6.15 -12.95
N ASP A 135 -9.50 4.94 -13.51
CA ASP A 135 -8.64 4.48 -14.61
C ASP A 135 -8.71 5.40 -15.85
N LYS A 136 -9.85 6.08 -16.05
CA LYS A 136 -10.03 7.03 -17.17
C LYS A 136 -9.32 8.37 -16.98
N PHE A 137 -9.12 8.78 -15.72
CA PHE A 137 -8.60 10.10 -15.36
C PHE A 137 -7.17 10.01 -14.80
N ALA A 138 -6.79 8.89 -14.22
CA ALA A 138 -5.46 8.73 -13.64
C ALA A 138 -4.38 8.71 -14.73
N SER A 139 -3.28 9.40 -14.46
CA SER A 139 -2.11 9.41 -15.33
C SER A 139 -1.57 8.00 -15.60
N GLU A 140 -0.84 7.82 -16.70
CA GLU A 140 -0.30 6.52 -17.10
C GLU A 140 0.61 5.91 -16.03
N HIS A 141 1.37 6.73 -15.31
CA HIS A 141 2.29 6.28 -14.26
C HIS A 141 1.62 5.99 -12.92
N THR A 142 0.35 6.37 -12.71
CA THR A 142 -0.32 6.26 -11.42
C THR A 142 -0.50 4.79 -11.01
N ILE A 143 -0.06 4.47 -9.79
CA ILE A 143 -0.23 3.16 -9.15
C ILE A 143 -1.55 3.13 -8.39
N PHE A 144 -2.30 2.05 -8.54
CA PHE A 144 -3.52 1.79 -7.77
C PHE A 144 -3.26 0.74 -6.70
N ALA A 145 -3.64 1.06 -5.48
CA ALA A 145 -3.53 0.17 -4.34
C ALA A 145 -4.87 0.09 -3.59
N SER A 146 -5.28 -1.12 -3.21
CA SER A 146 -6.44 -1.32 -2.34
C SER A 146 -5.99 -1.77 -0.95
N ASN A 147 -6.59 -1.19 0.09
CA ASN A 147 -6.44 -1.56 1.49
C ASN A 147 -7.49 -2.60 1.92
N THR A 148 -8.16 -3.28 0.99
CA THR A 148 -9.12 -4.35 1.33
C THR A 148 -8.48 -5.40 2.22
N SER A 149 -9.27 -5.99 3.14
CA SER A 149 -8.86 -7.09 4.01
C SER A 149 -9.50 -8.44 3.63
N SER A 150 -10.55 -8.42 2.80
CA SER A 150 -11.37 -9.59 2.50
C SER A 150 -11.58 -9.88 1.00
N LEU A 151 -11.39 -8.90 0.10
CA LEU A 151 -11.64 -9.04 -1.35
C LEU A 151 -10.39 -9.26 -2.20
N GLN A 152 -10.37 -10.32 -3.01
CA GLN A 152 -9.20 -10.64 -3.83
C GLN A 152 -8.78 -9.46 -4.73
N ILE A 153 -7.54 -9.01 -4.57
CA ILE A 153 -6.97 -7.88 -5.34
C ILE A 153 -7.11 -8.09 -6.86
N THR A 154 -6.98 -9.32 -7.34
CA THR A 154 -7.15 -9.67 -8.76
C THR A 154 -8.54 -9.29 -9.29
N ASN A 155 -9.60 -9.50 -8.50
CA ASN A 155 -10.98 -9.19 -8.92
C ASN A 155 -11.22 -7.67 -9.05
N ILE A 156 -10.51 -6.88 -8.24
CA ILE A 156 -10.58 -5.42 -8.29
C ILE A 156 -9.71 -4.90 -9.44
N ALA A 157 -8.50 -5.45 -9.59
CA ALA A 157 -7.57 -5.08 -10.65
C ALA A 157 -8.20 -5.30 -12.04
N ASN A 158 -8.95 -6.40 -12.24
CA ASN A 158 -9.63 -6.73 -13.50
C ASN A 158 -10.70 -5.70 -13.93
N ALA A 159 -11.17 -4.83 -13.03
CA ALA A 159 -12.06 -3.73 -13.40
C ALA A 159 -11.33 -2.57 -14.11
N THR A 160 -9.99 -2.60 -14.13
CA THR A 160 -9.12 -1.59 -14.74
C THR A 160 -8.33 -2.18 -15.90
N THR A 161 -7.79 -1.31 -16.75
CA THR A 161 -6.92 -1.65 -17.87
C THR A 161 -5.43 -1.65 -17.51
N ARG A 162 -5.09 -1.29 -16.26
CA ARG A 162 -3.73 -1.12 -15.75
C ARG A 162 -3.36 -2.13 -14.67
N GLN A 163 -3.66 -3.41 -14.88
CA GLN A 163 -3.41 -4.46 -13.88
C GLN A 163 -1.92 -4.58 -13.51
N ASP A 164 -1.02 -4.13 -14.39
CA ASP A 164 0.42 -4.04 -14.14
C ASP A 164 0.81 -2.99 -13.09
N ARG A 165 -0.05 -2.00 -12.87
CA ARG A 165 0.08 -0.93 -11.88
C ARG A 165 -0.95 -1.03 -10.75
N PHE A 166 -1.55 -2.20 -10.59
CA PHE A 166 -2.49 -2.48 -9.50
C PHE A 166 -1.87 -3.45 -8.48
N ALA A 167 -2.01 -3.16 -7.19
CA ALA A 167 -1.59 -4.05 -6.11
C ALA A 167 -2.51 -3.92 -4.88
N GLY A 168 -2.31 -4.79 -3.89
CA GLY A 168 -2.85 -4.57 -2.54
C GLY A 168 -1.81 -3.87 -1.67
N LEU A 169 -2.24 -2.91 -0.88
CA LEU A 169 -1.42 -2.24 0.14
C LEU A 169 -2.22 -2.22 1.43
N HIS A 170 -2.06 -3.29 2.21
CA HIS A 170 -2.89 -3.54 3.37
C HIS A 170 -2.20 -3.04 4.64
N PHE A 171 -2.81 -2.04 5.25
CA PHE A 171 -2.41 -1.42 6.52
C PHE A 171 -3.20 -2.03 7.68
N PHE A 172 -2.58 -2.07 8.85
CA PHE A 172 -3.21 -2.57 10.07
C PHE A 172 -3.68 -1.42 10.96
N ASN A 173 -4.86 -1.56 11.56
CA ASN A 173 -5.39 -0.62 12.54
C ASN A 173 -4.72 -0.83 13.91
N PRO A 174 -4.24 0.22 14.61
CA PRO A 174 -4.15 1.64 14.22
C PRO A 174 -2.95 1.94 13.31
N VAL A 175 -3.24 2.55 12.15
CA VAL A 175 -2.25 2.78 11.08
C VAL A 175 -1.01 3.57 11.52
N PRO A 176 -1.10 4.63 12.35
CA PRO A 176 0.09 5.36 12.80
C PRO A 176 0.99 4.58 13.77
N LEU A 177 0.44 3.61 14.50
CA LEU A 177 1.17 2.82 15.50
C LEU A 177 1.76 1.54 14.91
N MET A 178 1.02 0.90 14.00
CA MET A 178 1.44 -0.34 13.38
C MET A 178 2.55 -0.10 12.36
N LYS A 179 3.65 -0.82 12.53
CA LYS A 179 4.81 -0.74 11.63
C LYS A 179 4.71 -1.69 10.45
N LEU A 180 3.76 -2.61 10.41
CA LEU A 180 3.66 -3.59 9.33
C LEU A 180 2.73 -3.10 8.22
N VAL A 181 3.10 -3.36 6.97
CA VAL A 181 2.23 -3.20 5.80
C VAL A 181 2.44 -4.38 4.89
N GLU A 182 1.36 -4.96 4.40
CA GLU A 182 1.43 -6.05 3.43
C GLU A 182 1.31 -5.50 2.02
N VAL A 183 2.32 -5.78 1.20
CA VAL A 183 2.32 -5.48 -0.24
C VAL A 183 1.90 -6.76 -0.96
N ILE A 184 0.67 -6.77 -1.48
CA ILE A 184 0.06 -7.92 -2.12
C ILE A 184 0.22 -7.79 -3.64
N LYS A 185 1.00 -8.71 -4.22
CA LYS A 185 1.30 -8.73 -5.66
C LYS A 185 0.36 -9.68 -6.39
N THR A 186 -0.36 -9.20 -7.41
CA THR A 186 -1.09 -10.06 -8.34
C THR A 186 -0.16 -10.61 -9.42
N PRO A 187 -0.52 -11.71 -10.12
CA PRO A 187 0.28 -12.20 -11.25
C PRO A 187 0.54 -11.16 -12.34
N MET A 188 -0.38 -10.20 -12.49
CA MET A 188 -0.30 -9.12 -13.48
C MET A 188 0.55 -7.95 -13.00
N THR A 189 0.69 -7.76 -11.69
CA THR A 189 1.41 -6.62 -11.11
C THR A 189 2.88 -6.64 -11.53
N SER A 190 3.33 -5.54 -12.14
CA SER A 190 4.71 -5.40 -12.58
C SER A 190 5.68 -5.33 -11.40
N GLN A 191 6.90 -5.80 -11.63
CA GLN A 191 7.96 -5.72 -10.62
C GLN A 191 8.27 -4.27 -10.21
N LYS A 192 8.18 -3.34 -11.17
CA LYS A 192 8.37 -1.90 -10.94
C LYS A 192 7.34 -1.34 -9.95
N THR A 193 6.06 -1.67 -10.13
CA THR A 193 4.98 -1.26 -9.22
C THR A 193 5.24 -1.78 -7.81
N TYR A 194 5.57 -3.07 -7.72
CA TYR A 194 5.83 -3.72 -6.45
C TYR A 194 7.01 -3.09 -5.68
N GLU A 195 8.12 -2.82 -6.37
CA GLU A 195 9.29 -2.15 -5.78
C GLU A 195 9.00 -0.70 -5.38
N SER A 196 8.16 0.00 -6.15
CA SER A 196 7.75 1.37 -5.82
C SER A 196 6.91 1.40 -4.54
N LEU A 197 6.03 0.41 -4.34
CA LEU A 197 5.23 0.26 -3.13
C LEU A 197 6.04 -0.16 -1.90
N ILE A 198 7.04 -1.04 -2.09
CA ILE A 198 8.00 -1.38 -1.03
C ILE A 198 8.77 -0.14 -0.57
N ASP A 199 9.28 0.64 -1.52
CA ASP A 199 10.02 1.86 -1.21
C ASP A 199 9.14 2.88 -0.52
N PHE A 200 7.92 3.10 -1.03
CA PHE A 200 6.93 3.94 -0.37
C PHE A 200 6.70 3.50 1.09
N THR A 201 6.50 2.20 1.32
CA THR A 201 6.30 1.66 2.68
C THR A 201 7.50 1.92 3.60
N LYS A 202 8.73 1.80 3.07
CA LYS A 202 9.95 2.12 3.82
C LYS A 202 10.06 3.60 4.16
N VAL A 203 9.70 4.49 3.21
CA VAL A 203 9.66 5.95 3.44
C VAL A 203 8.61 6.31 4.50
N LEU A 204 7.48 5.59 4.56
CA LEU A 204 6.51 5.71 5.65
C LEU A 204 7.06 5.30 7.04
N GLY A 205 8.29 4.79 7.12
CA GLY A 205 8.87 4.24 8.34
C GLY A 205 8.25 2.90 8.76
N LYS A 206 7.69 2.17 7.79
CA LYS A 206 7.02 0.87 7.99
C LYS A 206 7.85 -0.26 7.35
N HIS A 207 7.60 -1.47 7.81
CA HIS A 207 8.18 -2.72 7.33
C HIS A 207 7.22 -3.36 6.31
N PRO A 208 7.57 -3.37 5.01
CA PRO A 208 6.80 -4.08 4.02
C PRO A 208 6.99 -5.59 4.15
N VAL A 209 5.88 -6.33 4.14
CA VAL A 209 5.86 -7.80 4.03
C VAL A 209 5.28 -8.17 2.68
N SER A 210 5.88 -9.16 2.03
CA SER A 210 5.44 -9.62 0.71
C SER A 210 4.48 -10.78 0.85
N CYS A 211 3.21 -10.60 0.45
CA CYS A 211 2.27 -11.71 0.32
C CYS A 211 1.95 -12.02 -1.15
N LYS A 212 1.96 -13.31 -1.48
CA LYS A 212 1.35 -13.81 -2.72
C LYS A 212 -0.16 -13.95 -2.52
N VAL A 213 -0.94 -13.65 -3.55
CA VAL A 213 -2.42 -13.71 -3.55
C VAL A 213 -2.99 -15.07 -3.08
N CYS A 214 -2.24 -16.16 -3.19
CA CYS A 214 -2.68 -17.50 -2.76
C CYS A 214 -2.99 -17.59 -1.25
N CYS A 215 -2.33 -16.79 -0.40
CA CYS A 215 -2.57 -16.77 1.05
C CYS A 215 -3.89 -16.09 1.45
N TRP A 216 -4.54 -15.43 0.49
CA TRP A 216 -5.63 -14.50 0.74
C TRP A 216 -6.99 -14.98 0.20
N GLY A 217 -7.03 -16.17 -0.42
CA GLY A 217 -8.17 -16.61 -1.24
C GLY A 217 -8.78 -18.00 -0.95
N ARG A 218 -8.27 -18.80 0.00
CA ARG A 218 -8.90 -20.11 0.31
C ARG A 218 -9.84 -20.01 1.52
N GLY A 219 -11.09 -19.69 1.21
CA GLY A 219 -12.22 -19.74 2.15
C GLY A 219 -12.73 -21.15 2.42
N HIS A 220 -11.90 -22.07 2.93
CA HIS A 220 -12.40 -23.31 3.54
C HIS A 220 -11.65 -23.62 4.85
N HIS A 221 -12.41 -23.57 5.94
CA HIS A 221 -12.12 -24.01 7.31
C HIS A 221 -10.96 -23.34 8.07
N SER A 222 -11.21 -22.13 8.60
CA SER A 222 -10.84 -21.64 9.96
C SER A 222 -10.88 -20.10 9.98
N PRO A 223 -11.18 -19.44 11.12
CA PRO A 223 -11.59 -18.03 11.11
C PRO A 223 -10.46 -17.09 10.65
N LEU A 224 -10.92 -16.09 9.87
CA LEU A 224 -10.30 -14.91 9.22
C LEU A 224 -9.05 -14.22 9.83
N ALA A 225 -8.45 -14.69 10.91
CA ALA A 225 -7.28 -14.06 11.53
C ALA A 225 -5.95 -14.64 11.02
N LEU A 226 -5.87 -15.91 10.62
CA LEU A 226 -4.59 -16.61 10.40
C LEU A 226 -4.02 -16.51 8.97
N GLY A 227 -4.80 -16.16 7.95
CA GLY A 227 -4.27 -15.97 6.59
C GLY A 227 -3.52 -14.63 6.44
N VAL A 228 -4.10 -13.57 7.01
CA VAL A 228 -3.56 -12.20 6.99
C VAL A 228 -2.53 -12.00 8.10
N HIS A 229 -2.72 -12.58 9.29
CA HIS A 229 -1.61 -12.63 10.26
C HIS A 229 -0.56 -13.69 9.93
N GLY A 230 -0.83 -14.63 9.01
CA GLY A 230 0.05 -15.74 8.69
C GLY A 230 1.32 -15.32 7.96
N CYS A 231 1.20 -14.54 6.88
CA CYS A 231 2.38 -13.97 6.20
C CYS A 231 3.20 -13.11 7.17
N ALA A 232 2.52 -12.15 7.83
CA ALA A 232 3.11 -11.24 8.80
C ALA A 232 3.85 -11.98 9.93
N ALA A 233 3.23 -13.01 10.51
CA ALA A 233 3.80 -13.83 11.57
C ALA A 233 4.95 -14.69 11.06
N VAL A 234 4.86 -15.30 9.87
CA VAL A 234 5.95 -16.08 9.27
C VAL A 234 7.16 -15.20 8.96
N GLU A 235 6.96 -13.98 8.47
CA GLU A 235 8.05 -13.02 8.20
C GLU A 235 8.65 -12.47 9.51
N LEU A 236 7.82 -12.12 10.51
CA LEU A 236 8.28 -11.72 11.84
C LEU A 236 9.08 -12.86 12.52
N TYR A 237 8.63 -14.10 12.35
CA TYR A 237 9.31 -15.28 12.86
C TYR A 237 10.65 -15.51 12.14
N ARG A 238 10.69 -15.35 10.80
CA ARG A 238 11.92 -15.37 9.99
C ARG A 238 12.88 -14.22 10.30
N SER A 239 12.39 -13.07 10.71
CA SER A 239 13.26 -11.94 11.11
C SER A 239 13.90 -12.13 12.48
N ARG A 240 13.32 -13.00 13.33
CA ARG A 240 13.86 -13.35 14.67
C ARG A 240 14.79 -14.56 14.66
N LEU A 241 14.61 -15.49 13.72
CA LEU A 241 15.52 -16.61 13.51
C LEU A 241 16.51 -16.21 12.40
N GLY A 242 17.76 -15.94 12.77
CA GLY A 242 18.81 -15.57 11.80
C GLY A 242 18.95 -16.58 10.64
N PRO A 243 19.69 -16.22 9.58
CA PRO A 243 19.76 -17.02 8.36
C PRO A 243 20.43 -18.37 8.64
N GLY A 244 19.63 -19.43 8.84
CA GLY A 244 20.15 -20.76 9.16
C GLY A 244 19.15 -21.84 9.56
N SER A 245 17.89 -21.52 9.88
CA SER A 245 16.90 -22.57 10.19
C SER A 245 16.21 -23.07 8.92
N GLY A 246 16.70 -24.19 8.39
CA GLY A 246 16.15 -24.88 7.23
C GLY A 246 14.67 -25.18 7.37
N LEU A 247 13.88 -24.65 6.45
CA LEU A 247 12.55 -25.14 6.10
C LEU A 247 12.57 -25.30 4.59
N GLU A 248 12.74 -26.55 4.16
CA GLU A 248 12.69 -26.95 2.77
C GLU A 248 11.30 -26.64 2.19
N ASP A 249 11.30 -26.13 0.96
CA ASP A 249 10.11 -25.96 0.13
C ASP A 249 9.51 -27.36 -0.11
N HIS A 250 8.45 -27.73 0.61
CA HIS A 250 7.72 -28.96 0.30
C HIS A 250 6.85 -28.74 -0.94
N SER A 251 7.49 -28.78 -2.10
CA SER A 251 6.88 -29.15 -3.38
C SER A 251 7.01 -30.67 -3.56
N GLY A 252 5.94 -31.42 -3.28
CA GLY A 252 5.85 -32.87 -3.48
C GLY A 252 4.38 -33.34 -3.53
N PRO A 253 4.06 -34.44 -4.24
CA PRO A 253 2.87 -34.55 -5.09
C PRO A 253 1.59 -35.01 -4.39
N THR A 254 0.47 -34.68 -5.05
CA THR A 254 -0.91 -35.12 -4.82
C THR A 254 -1.05 -36.57 -4.34
N LEU A 255 -1.62 -36.74 -3.14
CA LEU A 255 -2.17 -38.01 -2.68
C LEU A 255 -3.63 -38.13 -3.13
N ASN A 256 -3.86 -39.03 -4.09
CA ASN A 256 -5.16 -39.59 -4.43
C ASN A 256 -5.78 -40.27 -3.20
N ILE A 257 -7.06 -40.01 -2.95
CA ILE A 257 -7.89 -40.84 -2.08
C ILE A 257 -8.86 -41.56 -3.01
N ALA A 258 -8.69 -42.87 -3.11
CA ALA A 258 -9.63 -43.83 -3.67
C ALA A 258 -10.13 -44.71 -2.51
N GLU A 259 -11.39 -45.11 -2.64
CA GLU A 259 -12.26 -45.93 -1.77
C GLU A 259 -13.07 -45.19 -0.70
#